data_AF-A0A8S8XSJ7-F1
#
_entry.id   AF-A0A8S8XSJ7-F1
#
_cell.length_a   1.000
_cell.length_b   1.000
_cell.length_c   1.000
_cell.angle_alpha   90.00
_cell.angle_beta   90.00
_cell.angle_gamma   90.00
#
_symmetry.space_group_name_H-M   'P 1'
#
loop_
_entity.id
_entity.type
_entity.pdbx_description
1 polymer ?
#
loop_
_entity_poly.entity_id
_entity_poly.type
_entity_poly.pdbx_seq_one_letter_code
_entity_poly.pdbx_strand_id
1 'polypeptide(L)' 'MGKKVITIDLNPLSRTAQTAHITIVDELTRCLPLLSDFVKEKNGIDSFNNKQCLTDVLNYMAERISS' A
#
# COMPACT_ATOMS: atom_id res chain seq x y z
N MET A 1 19.93 -10.37 -2.33
CA MET A 1 18.48 -10.41 -2.59
C MET A 1 17.77 -10.92 -1.33
N GLY A 2 17.54 -10.05 -0.33
CA GLY A 2 16.97 -10.40 0.97
C GLY A 2 16.54 -9.17 1.78
N LYS A 3 16.31 -8.05 1.09
CA LYS A 3 15.84 -6.80 1.70
C LYS A 3 14.33 -6.83 1.76
N LYS A 4 13.75 -6.37 2.87
CA LYS A 4 12.34 -5.99 2.89
C LYS A 4 12.17 -4.73 2.06
N VAL A 5 11.25 -4.78 1.11
CA VAL A 5 10.97 -3.70 0.16
C VAL A 5 9.59 -3.13 0.47
N ILE A 6 9.54 -1.82 0.73
CA ILE A 6 8.31 -1.05 0.89
C ILE A 6 8.25 -0.08 -0.29
N THR A 7 7.12 -0.02 -0.97
CA THR A 7 6.90 0.88 -2.11
C THR A 7 5.66 1.75 -1.88
N ILE A 8 5.72 3.00 -2.34
CA ILE A 8 4.57 3.87 -2.50
C ILE A 8 4.36 3.99 -4.01
N ASP A 9 3.24 3.48 -4.52
CA ASP A 9 2.96 3.42 -5.95
C ASP A 9 1.46 3.53 -6.20
N LEU A 10 1.06 4.53 -6.97
CA LEU A 10 -0.34 4.74 -7.35
C LEU A 10 -0.91 3.60 -8.19
N ASN A 11 -0.06 2.88 -8.93
CA ASN A 11 -0.49 1.80 -9.78
C ASN A 11 -0.38 0.45 -9.06
N PRO A 12 -1.50 -0.15 -8.60
CA PRO A 12 -1.47 -1.44 -7.91
C PRO A 12 -0.99 -2.58 -8.82
N LEU A 13 -1.04 -2.42 -10.15
CA LEU A 13 -0.66 -3.44 -11.13
C LEU A 13 0.81 -3.35 -11.58
N SER A 14 1.56 -2.35 -11.10
CA SER A 14 2.96 -2.22 -11.48
C SER A 14 3.78 -3.42 -11.00
N ARG A 15 4.87 -3.75 -11.72
CA ARG A 15 5.77 -4.85 -11.32
C ARG A 15 6.32 -4.64 -9.90
N THR A 16 6.60 -3.39 -9.52
CA THR A 16 7.12 -3.06 -8.19
C THR A 16 6.04 -3.25 -7.12
N ALA A 17 4.83 -2.73 -7.36
CA ALA A 17 3.69 -2.90 -6.47
C ALA A 17 3.36 -4.39 -6.21
N GLN A 18 3.46 -5.23 -7.23
CA GLN A 18 3.17 -6.67 -7.14
C GLN A 18 4.26 -7.50 -6.46
N THR A 19 5.50 -7.01 -6.42
CA THR A 19 6.65 -7.77 -5.89
C THR A 19 7.22 -7.21 -4.58
N ALA A 20 6.79 -6.03 -4.15
CA ALA A 20 7.16 -5.46 -2.86
C ALA A 20 6.57 -6.25 -1.69
N HIS A 21 7.22 -6.16 -0.52
CA HIS A 21 6.74 -6.80 0.70
C HIS A 21 5.57 -6.02 1.31
N ILE A 22 5.57 -4.70 1.12
CA ILE A 22 4.51 -3.77 1.49
C ILE A 22 4.35 -2.77 0.34
N THR A 23 3.12 -2.59 -0.12
CA THR A 23 2.74 -1.61 -1.14
C THR A 23 1.71 -0.67 -0.57
N ILE A 24 2.03 0.62 -0.56
CA ILE A 24 1.08 1.69 -0.23
C ILE A 24 0.58 2.27 -1.54
N VAL A 25 -0.70 2.04 -1.85
CA VAL A 25 -1.34 2.54 -3.07
C VAL A 25 -1.92 3.93 -2.80
N ASP A 26 -1.06 4.94 -2.83
CA ASP A 26 -1.44 6.33 -2.60
C ASP A 26 -0.46 7.29 -3.31
N GLU A 27 -0.84 8.56 -3.39
CA GLU A 27 0.01 9.63 -3.91
C GLU A 27 1.05 10.03 -2.84
N LEU A 28 2.29 10.30 -3.26
CA LEU A 28 3.43 10.49 -2.37
C LEU A 28 3.24 11.66 -1.39
N THR A 29 2.73 12.80 -1.87
CA THR A 29 2.56 14.00 -1.03
C THR A 29 1.50 13.82 0.05
N ARG A 30 0.50 12.94 -0.17
CA ARG A 30 -0.47 12.54 0.86
C ARG A 30 0.07 11.46 1.79
N CYS A 31 0.76 10.47 1.24
CA CYS A 31 1.22 9.29 1.97
C CYS A 31 2.25 9.64 3.06
N LEU A 32 3.26 10.46 2.72
CA LEU A 32 4.36 10.77 3.63
C LEU A 32 3.95 11.42 4.96
N PRO A 33 3.08 12.45 5.01
CA PRO A 33 2.65 13.00 6.29
C PRO A 33 1.85 12.00 7.12
N LEU A 34 0.92 11.25 6.50
CA LEU A 34 0.13 10.22 7.19
C LEU A 34 1.02 9.13 7.79
N LEU A 35 2.03 8.68 7.04
CA LEU A 35 3.01 7.70 7.51
C LEU A 35 3.84 8.26 8.67
N SER A 36 4.26 9.53 8.58
CA SER A 36 5.01 10.19 9.66
C SER A 36 4.21 10.23 10.95
N ASP A 37 2.92 10.58 10.87
CA ASP A 37 2.06 10.65 12.04
C ASP A 37 1.76 9.26 12.62
N PHE A 38 1.47 8.27 11.77
CA PHE A 38 1.28 6.88 12.19
C PHE A 38 2.49 6.33 12.96
N VAL A 39 3.72 6.64 12.50
CA VAL A 39 4.95 6.18 13.17
C VAL A 39 5.14 6.85 14.54
N LYS A 40 4.75 8.13 14.69
CA LYS A 40 4.84 8.83 15.99
C LYS A 40 3.92 8.21 17.04
N GLU A 41 2.77 7.70 16.63
CA GLU A 41 1.81 7.02 17.51
C GLU A 41 2.31 5.65 17.99
N LYS A 42 3.41 5.13 17.41
CA LYS A 42 4.02 3.82 17.76
C LYS A 42 3.05 2.65 17.67
N ASN A 43 2.09 2.73 16.76
CA ASN A 43 1.12 1.67 16.52
C ASN A 43 1.79 0.50 15.75
N GLY A 44 1.61 -0.71 16.26
CA GLY A 44 2.00 -1.95 15.59
C GLY A 44 0.87 -2.50 14.72
N ILE A 45 1.22 -3.31 13.72
CA ILE A 45 0.26 -4.08 12.94
C ILE A 45 0.59 -5.56 13.14
N ASP A 46 -0.30 -6.28 13.83
CA ASP A 46 -0.09 -7.69 14.17
C ASP A 46 -0.31 -8.63 12.98
N SER A 47 -1.20 -8.26 12.06
CA SER A 47 -1.53 -9.05 10.87
C SER A 47 -1.56 -8.16 9.63
N PHE A 48 -0.51 -8.26 8.82
CA PHE A 48 -0.41 -7.56 7.55
C PHE A 48 -0.29 -8.56 6.39
N ASN A 49 -1.08 -8.37 5.34
CA ASN A 49 -1.03 -9.17 4.11
C ASN A 49 -1.11 -8.26 2.87
N ASN A 50 0.04 -8.05 2.22
CA ASN A 50 0.14 -7.18 1.04
C ASN A 50 -0.78 -7.61 -0.11
N LYS A 51 -0.93 -8.93 -0.31
CA LYS A 51 -1.76 -9.48 -1.39
C LYS A 51 -3.24 -9.18 -1.16
N GLN A 52 -3.69 -9.25 0.10
CA GLN A 52 -5.05 -8.87 0.45
C GLN A 52 -5.25 -7.37 0.21
N CYS A 53 -4.34 -6.51 0.69
CA CYS A 53 -4.43 -5.06 0.48
C CYS A 53 -4.52 -4.68 -1.01
N LEU A 54 -3.70 -5.30 -1.87
CA LEU A 54 -3.76 -5.06 -3.32
C LEU A 54 -5.09 -5.54 -3.93
N THR A 55 -5.65 -6.65 -3.46
CA THR A 55 -6.95 -7.16 -3.91
C THR A 55 -8.06 -6.18 -3.52
N ASP A 56 -8.03 -5.66 -2.29
CA ASP A 56 -9.02 -4.71 -1.80
C ASP A 56 -8.97 -3.39 -2.59
N VAL A 57 -7.78 -2.90 -2.92
CA VAL A 57 -7.60 -1.72 -3.78
C VAL A 57 -8.19 -1.94 -5.16
N LEU A 58 -7.93 -3.10 -5.79
CA LEU A 58 -8.47 -3.41 -7.11
C LEU A 58 -10.00 -3.52 -7.09
N ASN A 59 -10.57 -4.14 -6.06
CA ASN A 59 -12.02 -4.21 -5.88
C ASN A 59 -12.62 -2.82 -5.72
N TYR A 60 -12.02 -1.96 -4.88
CA TYR A 60 -12.43 -0.57 -4.73
C TYR A 60 -12.41 0.18 -6.06
N MET A 61 -11.35 0.03 -6.86
CA MET A 61 -11.28 0.65 -8.20
C MET A 61 -12.36 0.12 -9.14
N ALA A 62 -12.61 -1.19 -9.15
CA ALA A 62 -13.63 -1.81 -9.99
C ALA A 62 -15.05 -1.34 -9.62
N GLU A 63 -15.36 -1.25 -8.32
CA GLU A 63 -16.62 -0.71 -7.81
C GLU A 63 -16.83 0.74 -8.26
N ARG A 64 -15.79 1.58 -8.15
CA ARG A 64 -15.85 3.00 -8.57
C ARG A 64 -16.00 3.21 -10.08
N ILE A 65 -15.55 2.26 -10.89
CA ILE A 65 -15.75 2.30 -12.34
C ILE A 65 -17.16 1.84 -12.71
N SER A 66 -17.74 0.94 -11.91
CA SER A 66 -19.07 0.37 -12.15
C SER A 66 -20.22 1.25 -11.64
N SER A 67 -19.91 2.28 -10.84
CA SER A 67 -20.84 3.29 -10.32
C SER A 67 -20.96 4.51 -11.24
#